data_AF-A0A8H9R0K4-F1
#
_entry.id   AF-A0A8H9R0K4-F1
#
_cell.length_a   1.000
_cell.length_b   1.000
_cell.length_c   1.000
_cell.angle_alpha   90.00
_cell.angle_beta   90.00
_cell.angle_gamma   90.00
#
_symmetry.space_group_name_H-M   'P 1'
#
loop_
_entity.id
_entity.type
_entity.pdbx_description
1 polymer ?
#
loop_
_entity_poly.entity_id
_entity_poly.type
_entity_poly.pdbx_seq_one_letter_code
_entity_poly.pdbx_strand_id
1 'polypeptide(L)'
;MKYICGMHLEKLKNGDWKIKNNKKYTWSISKKLEKENISKGDIVLALCKNTKAPVMVLDVFENDDEKIKRKKIIKILDKNKI
;
A
#
# COMPACT_ATOMS: atom_id res chain seq x y z
N MET A 1 -14.85 -2.54 -4.66
CA MET A 1 -13.66 -3.06 -3.93
C MET A 1 -12.77 -1.89 -3.53
N LYS A 2 -12.12 -1.90 -2.36
CA LYS A 2 -11.21 -0.82 -1.95
C LYS A 2 -9.80 -1.00 -2.52
N TYR A 3 -9.17 0.10 -2.89
CA TYR A 3 -7.82 0.16 -3.46
C TYR A 3 -7.01 1.27 -2.78
N ILE A 4 -5.69 1.14 -2.87
CA ILE A 4 -4.77 2.23 -2.54
C ILE A 4 -4.02 2.67 -3.79
N CYS A 5 -3.64 3.95 -3.81
CA CYS A 5 -2.55 4.47 -4.62
C CYS A 5 -1.34 4.71 -3.71
N GLY A 6 -0.14 4.35 -4.14
CA GLY A 6 1.05 4.54 -3.32
C GLY A 6 2.36 4.45 -4.09
N MET A 7 3.45 4.76 -3.38
CA MET A 7 4.82 4.68 -3.88
C MET A 7 5.61 3.67 -3.06
N HIS A 8 6.52 2.96 -3.71
CA HIS A 8 7.41 2.04 -3.01
C HIS A 8 8.38 2.81 -2.10
N LEU A 9 8.60 2.26 -0.92
CA LEU A 9 9.63 2.71 0.01
C LEU A 9 10.82 1.75 -0.01
N GLU A 10 11.96 2.25 0.44
CA GLU A 10 13.10 1.45 0.87
C GLU A 10 13.40 1.78 2.33
N LYS A 11 13.76 0.75 3.13
CA LYS A 11 14.23 0.96 4.50
C LYS A 11 15.72 1.23 4.47
N LEU A 12 16.12 2.36 5.00
CA LEU A 12 17.52 2.74 5.15
C LEU A 12 18.17 2.00 6.32
N LYS A 13 19.50 1.95 6.35
CA LYS A 13 20.27 1.28 7.41
C LYS A 13 20.01 1.89 8.80
N ASN A 14 19.72 3.18 8.85
CA ASN A 14 19.38 3.91 10.08
C ASN A 14 17.94 3.66 10.57
N GLY A 15 17.15 2.86 9.85
CA GLY A 15 15.77 2.53 10.20
C GLY A 15 14.72 3.41 9.52
N ASP A 16 15.10 4.52 8.89
CA ASP A 16 14.19 5.45 8.22
C ASP A 16 13.65 4.89 6.91
N TRP A 17 12.54 5.48 6.46
CA TRP A 17 11.93 5.19 5.18
C TRP A 17 12.29 6.25 4.15
N LYS A 18 12.65 5.82 2.95
CA LYS A 18 12.86 6.69 1.80
C LYS A 18 11.99 6.25 0.63
N ILE A 19 11.46 7.22 -0.13
CA ILE A 19 10.76 6.93 -1.38
C ILE A 19 11.77 6.36 -2.38
N LYS A 20 11.53 5.12 -2.82
CA LYS A 20 12.42 4.41 -3.74
C LYS A 20 12.40 5.03 -5.15
N ASN A 21 11.23 5.44 -5.62
CA ASN A 21 11.03 6.16 -6.87
C ASN A 21 9.69 6.89 -6.89
N ASN A 22 9.53 7.82 -7.84
CA ASN A 22 8.30 8.62 -7.99
C ASN A 22 7.19 7.89 -8.77
N LYS A 23 7.30 6.57 -9.00
CA LYS A 23 6.27 5.82 -9.72
C LYS A 23 5.14 5.45 -8.78
N LYS A 24 3.93 5.84 -9.15
CA LYS A 24 2.71 5.47 -8.42
C LYS A 24 2.17 4.16 -8.95
N TYR A 25 1.68 3.34 -8.03
CA TYR A 25 1.05 2.07 -8.35
C TYR A 25 -0.21 1.88 -7.51
N THR A 26 -1.06 0.96 -7.96
CA THR A 26 -2.34 0.67 -7.32
C THR A 26 -2.39 -0.77 -6.85
N TRP A 27 -2.90 -0.98 -5.65
CA TRP A 27 -3.12 -2.29 -5.06
C TRP A 27 -4.53 -2.41 -4.51
N SER A 28 -5.06 -3.63 -4.51
CA SER A 28 -6.33 -3.93 -3.86
C SER A 28 -6.13 -4.15 -2.36
N ILE A 29 -7.05 -3.62 -1.57
CA ILE A 29 -7.13 -3.93 -0.14
C ILE A 29 -7.83 -5.28 -0.02
N SER A 30 -7.24 -6.20 0.74
CA SER A 30 -7.91 -7.49 0.99
C SER A 30 -9.05 -7.31 1.98
N LYS A 31 -10.16 -8.05 1.84
CA LYS A 31 -11.32 -7.99 2.75
C LYS A 31 -10.95 -8.08 4.25
N LYS A 32 -9.87 -8.79 4.57
CA LYS A 32 -9.36 -8.90 5.96
C LYS A 32 -8.83 -7.57 6.49
N LEU A 33 -8.19 -6.77 5.63
CA LEU A 33 -7.61 -5.47 5.97
C LEU A 33 -8.57 -4.29 5.78
N GLU A 34 -9.73 -4.49 5.15
CA GLU A 34 -10.75 -3.43 5.04
C GLU A 34 -11.23 -2.99 6.43
N LYS A 35 -11.23 -3.90 7.41
CA LYS A 35 -11.57 -3.61 8.82
C LYS A 35 -10.51 -2.78 9.54
N GLU A 36 -9.26 -2.79 9.05
CA GLU A 36 -8.12 -2.09 9.66
C GLU A 36 -8.04 -0.62 9.24
N ASN A 37 -9.01 -0.13 8.46
CA ASN A 37 -9.15 1.26 8.03
C ASN A 37 -7.82 1.90 7.54
N ILE A 38 -7.22 1.31 6.49
CA ILE A 38 -6.01 1.86 5.87
C ILE A 38 -6.28 3.29 5.39
N SER A 39 -5.36 4.20 5.70
CA SER A 39 -5.51 5.62 5.45
C SER A 39 -4.27 6.23 4.81
N LYS A 40 -4.39 7.47 4.33
CA LYS A 40 -3.27 8.22 3.75
C LYS A 40 -2.15 8.41 4.77
N GLY A 41 -0.91 8.15 4.34
CA GLY A 41 0.29 8.20 5.17
C GLY A 41 0.65 6.88 5.83
N ASP A 42 -0.26 5.89 5.88
CA ASP A 42 0.08 4.56 6.36
C ASP A 42 1.20 3.94 5.50
N ILE A 43 2.00 3.08 6.12
CA ILE A 43 2.97 2.24 5.41
C ILE A 43 2.45 0.82 5.42
N VAL A 44 2.33 0.22 4.24
CA VAL A 44 1.79 -1.14 4.06
C VAL A 44 2.76 -2.03 3.32
N LEU A 45 2.66 -3.34 3.50
CA LEU A 45 3.40 -4.32 2.73
C LEU A 45 2.52 -4.83 1.58
N ALA A 46 2.95 -4.58 0.35
CA ALA A 46 2.21 -4.94 -0.86
C ALA A 46 2.87 -6.09 -1.64
N LEU A 47 2.07 -6.91 -2.31
CA LEU A 47 2.57 -7.87 -3.30
C LEU A 47 3.00 -7.13 -4.57
N CYS A 48 4.19 -7.46 -5.06
CA CYS A 48 4.75 -7.03 -6.35
C CYS A 48 4.88 -8.24 -7.29
N LYS A 49 5.51 -8.08 -8.46
CA LYS A 49 5.59 -9.17 -9.47
C LYS A 49 6.32 -10.40 -8.91
N ASN A 50 7.49 -10.19 -8.31
CA ASN A 50 8.37 -11.27 -7.83
C ASN A 50 8.80 -11.07 -6.36
N THR A 51 8.22 -10.09 -5.66
CA THR A 51 8.66 -9.72 -4.31
C THR A 51 7.54 -9.03 -3.55
N LYS A 52 7.81 -8.65 -2.31
CA LYS A 52 6.96 -7.78 -1.49
C LYS A 52 7.70 -6.47 -1.29
N ALA A 53 6.97 -5.36 -1.27
CA ALA A 53 7.58 -4.05 -1.05
C ALA A 53 6.77 -3.24 -0.04
N PRO A 54 7.45 -2.47 0.84
CA PRO A 54 6.78 -1.46 1.63
C PRO A 54 6.30 -0.33 0.72
N VAL A 55 5.12 0.19 1.01
CA VAL A 55 4.43 1.20 0.19
C VAL A 55 3.87 2.26 1.12
N MET A 56 4.16 3.54 0.83
CA MET A 56 3.47 4.66 1.44
C MET A 56 2.13 4.85 0.74
N VAL A 57 1.05 4.90 1.52
CA VAL A 57 -0.30 5.16 1.02
C VAL A 57 -0.45 6.65 0.74
N LEU A 58 -0.69 7.00 -0.52
CA LEU A 58 -0.94 8.36 -0.97
C LEU A 58 -2.43 8.68 -1.01
N ASP A 59 -3.24 7.68 -1.35
CA ASP A 59 -4.69 7.81 -1.46
C ASP A 59 -5.38 6.44 -1.31
N VAL A 60 -6.66 6.47 -0.92
CA VAL A 60 -7.52 5.29 -0.74
C VAL A 60 -8.85 5.55 -1.44
N PHE A 61 -9.25 4.66 -2.34
CA PHE A 61 -10.45 4.86 -3.16
C PHE A 61 -11.21 3.55 -3.38
N GLU A 62 -12.49 3.68 -3.71
CA GLU A 62 -13.35 2.57 -4.09
C GLU A 62 -13.51 2.54 -5.61
N ASN A 63 -13.53 1.33 -6.16
CA ASN A 63 -13.87 1.11 -7.56
C ASN A 63 -14.70 -0.18 -7.68
N ASP A 64 -15.78 -0.11 -8.44
CA ASP A 64 -16.74 -1.21 -8.64
C ASP A 64 -16.41 -2.10 -9.84
N ASP A 65 -15.36 -1.78 -10.61
CA ASP A 65 -14.86 -2.63 -11.69
C ASP A 65 -14.08 -3.84 -11.16
N GLU A 66 -14.81 -4.90 -10.80
CA GLU A 66 -14.26 -6.19 -10.34
C GLU A 66 -13.35 -6.87 -11.37
N LYS A 67 -13.41 -6.45 -12.65
CA LYS A 67 -12.57 -6.99 -13.73
C LYS A 67 -11.09 -6.67 -13.53
N ILE A 68 -10.74 -5.63 -12.77
CA ILE A 68 -9.34 -5.21 -12.58
C ILE A 68 -8.74 -5.90 -11.34
N LYS A 69 -8.20 -7.11 -11.53
CA LYS A 69 -7.43 -7.82 -10.50
C LYS A 69 -6.08 -7.14 -10.25
N ARG A 70 -6.02 -6.24 -9.27
CA ARG A 70 -4.75 -5.67 -8.76
C ARG A 70 -4.12 -6.59 -7.73
N LYS A 71 -2.79 -6.54 -7.62
CA LYS A 71 -2.06 -7.20 -6.52
C LYS A 71 -2.53 -6.66 -5.17
N LYS A 72 -2.42 -7.48 -4.13
CA LYS A 72 -3.04 -7.21 -2.82
C LYS A 72 -2.07 -6.61 -1.81
N ILE A 73 -2.61 -5.83 -0.89
CA ILE A 73 -1.98 -5.52 0.39
C ILE A 73 -2.04 -6.74 1.32
N ILE A 74 -0.91 -7.04 1.96
CA ILE A 74 -0.72 -8.22 2.81
C ILE A 74 -0.86 -7.85 4.29
N LYS A 75 -0.26 -6.74 4.70
CA LYS A 75 -0.30 -6.25 6.08
C LYS A 75 -0.01 -4.76 6.14
N ILE A 76 -0.39 -4.13 7.24
CA ILE A 76 0.04 -2.79 7.62
C ILE A 76 1.38 -2.92 8.35
N LEU A 77 2.35 -2.06 8.01
CA LEU A 77 3.67 -2.01 8.64
C LEU A 77 3.74 -0.88 9.65
N ASP A 78 3.14 0.26 9.31
CA ASP A 78 3.06 1.42 10.18
C ASP A 78 1.74 2.15 9.94
N LYS A 79 1.15 2.64 11.02
CA LYS A 79 -0.06 3.46 10.99
C LYS A 79 0.37 4.90 11.17
N ASN A 80 -0.07 5.76 10.27
CA ASN A 80 0.14 7.17 10.45
C ASN A 80 -0.62 7.62 11.72
N LYS A 81 0.11 8.10 12.71
CA LYS A 81 -0.46 8.65 13.94
C LYS A 81 -0.72 10.13 13.70
N ILE A 82 -1.79 10.44 12.97
CA ILE A 82 -2.36 11.79 12.96
C ILE A 82 -3.54 11.77 13.92
#